data_AF-A0A6A6RFE1-F1
#
_entry.id   AF-A0A6A6RFE1-F1
#
_cell.length_a   1.000
_cell.length_b   1.000
_cell.length_c   1.000
_cell.angle_alpha   90.00
_cell.angle_beta   90.00
_cell.angle_gamma   90.00
#
_symmetry.space_group_name_H-M   'P 1'
#
loop_
_entity.id
_entity.type
_entity.pdbx_description
1 polymer ?
#
loop_
_entity_poly.entity_id
_entity_poly.type
_entity_poly.pdbx_seq_one_letter_code
_entity_poly.pdbx_strand_id
1 'polypeptide(L)'
;MGKPRMILSLTSIPQCDSLLPACSNCAKGDLDCKFRDEALQKDIPRNYIQSLNNRIQELSSELALHSHRLPNDFLHTDPTGTTSAAIASSNPQLVHPLHVSVRDVGPDLYLNLSFASRITGTTFGALLLPGRIPDALDAAADDVDSMPNISHGLNRSLLTPKIVRFLLGRYDSCIRPQYDVLETDILNHDGAGFKKLPDPQKFKVLMACAIAAACESYKRPDWKPLAQVCRDWANELVTPIISTPDGDALSATLLLLIYELADSTRGNAWELLDLARRTCLQLGWHRTLRISHFGAASLESGGTAETNSSSPSKLGMISALQDIEKDLQTVFNRPTMLIASKLLDTSDKEALFQVFLQLSDQLYGGGQIFESSGCPFVGEVATLMDLAESVGNQHAIILESWLLFLPVCVNHKQCIHCFQEADEHGTKGMRSLRRKVIDAASQLILRVHRAATAKDDFIPPILASSRALVSGCAIVTSISKRWISSQFHTKDLNKCTDILSMFAPHWPGGHRYLQVWRTIVELLDFEPAQMT
;
A
#
# COMPACT_ATOMS: atom_id res chain seq x y z
N MET A 1 -45.47 43.09 32.03
CA MET A 1 -46.39 42.53 31.02
C MET A 1 -45.59 42.09 29.80
N GLY A 2 -45.14 40.84 29.80
CA GLY A 2 -44.48 40.23 28.64
C GLY A 2 -45.52 39.54 27.77
N LYS A 3 -45.48 39.80 26.46
CA LYS A 3 -46.22 39.04 25.44
C LYS A 3 -45.23 38.32 24.50
N PRO A 4 -45.61 37.16 23.97
CA PRO A 4 -44.73 36.02 23.77
C PRO A 4 -44.07 35.98 22.39
N ARG A 5 -42.87 35.38 22.32
CA ARG A 5 -42.22 34.93 21.09
C ARG A 5 -43.10 33.84 20.46
N MET A 6 -43.69 34.13 19.31
CA MET A 6 -44.31 33.10 18.47
C MET A 6 -43.22 32.13 17.99
N ILE A 7 -43.43 30.88 18.35
CA ILE A 7 -42.85 29.70 17.71
C ILE A 7 -43.45 29.67 16.30
N LEU A 8 -42.62 29.94 15.28
CA LEU A 8 -43.01 29.68 13.90
C LEU A 8 -42.74 28.21 13.59
N SER A 9 -43.84 27.54 13.32
CA SER A 9 -44.02 26.15 12.94
C SER A 9 -43.18 25.75 11.72
N LEU A 10 -42.66 24.51 11.77
CA LEU A 10 -42.07 23.77 10.65
C LEU A 10 -42.96 23.83 9.41
N THR A 11 -42.62 24.69 8.45
CA THR A 11 -43.16 24.68 7.09
C THR A 11 -42.03 25.04 6.14
N SER A 12 -41.67 24.09 5.26
CA SER A 12 -40.64 24.12 4.21
C SER A 12 -39.25 24.64 4.61
N ILE A 13 -38.28 23.75 4.80
CA ILE A 13 -36.86 24.12 4.84
C ILE A 13 -36.53 24.68 3.44
N PRO A 14 -36.25 25.99 3.28
CA PRO A 14 -35.88 26.51 1.98
C PRO A 14 -34.53 25.91 1.59
N GLN A 15 -34.45 25.38 0.37
CA GLN A 15 -33.26 24.71 -0.16
C GLN A 15 -32.02 25.60 0.02
N CYS A 16 -31.02 25.10 0.76
CA CYS A 16 -29.78 25.81 1.01
C CYS A 16 -28.89 25.72 -0.24
N ASP A 17 -28.56 26.85 -0.85
CA ASP A 17 -27.77 26.96 -2.09
C ASP A 17 -26.25 26.87 -1.90
N SER A 18 -25.83 26.39 -0.72
CA SER A 18 -24.46 26.09 -0.31
C SER A 18 -23.38 27.19 -0.49
N LEU A 19 -23.74 28.42 -0.88
CA LEU A 19 -22.82 29.54 -1.06
C LEU A 19 -22.08 29.93 0.24
N LEU A 20 -20.90 30.56 0.06
CA LEU A 20 -20.03 31.12 1.10
C LEU A 20 -19.89 32.64 0.85
N PRO A 21 -19.85 33.52 1.89
CA PRO A 21 -19.83 33.25 3.33
C PRO A 21 -21.16 32.77 3.94
N ALA A 22 -22.28 32.96 3.23
CA ALA A 22 -23.61 32.56 3.69
C ALA A 22 -24.46 32.14 2.49
N CYS A 23 -25.43 31.25 2.73
CA CYS A 23 -26.43 30.88 1.72
C CYS A 23 -27.35 32.09 1.42
N SER A 24 -27.95 32.16 0.23
CA SER A 24 -28.75 33.33 -0.19
C SER A 24 -29.91 33.63 0.76
N ASN A 25 -30.46 32.59 1.40
CA ASN A 25 -31.56 32.74 2.35
C ASN A 25 -31.10 33.32 3.68
N CYS A 26 -29.97 32.86 4.22
CA CYS A 26 -29.39 33.42 5.44
C CYS A 26 -28.84 34.84 5.22
N ALA A 27 -28.28 35.12 4.04
CA ALA A 27 -27.82 36.46 3.68
C ALA A 27 -28.99 37.47 3.60
N LYS A 28 -30.13 37.07 3.01
CA LYS A 28 -31.34 37.93 2.95
C LYS A 28 -32.00 38.13 4.31
N GLY A 29 -31.90 37.15 5.19
CA GLY A 29 -32.48 37.19 6.54
C GLY A 29 -31.61 37.86 7.60
N ASP A 30 -30.38 38.28 7.26
CA ASP A 30 -29.36 38.73 8.21
C ASP A 30 -29.16 37.73 9.37
N LEU A 31 -29.17 36.43 9.03
CA LEU A 31 -29.03 35.32 9.98
C LEU A 31 -27.64 34.71 9.88
N ASP A 32 -27.06 34.38 11.04
CA ASP A 32 -25.77 33.72 11.16
C ASP A 32 -25.81 32.29 10.55
N CYS A 33 -25.17 32.12 9.40
CA CYS A 33 -25.25 30.90 8.59
C CYS A 33 -24.27 29.83 9.09
N LYS A 34 -24.79 28.82 9.81
CA LYS A 34 -23.99 27.74 10.41
C LYS A 34 -24.28 26.38 9.78
N PHE A 35 -23.25 25.55 9.75
CA PHE A 35 -23.32 24.14 9.37
C PHE A 35 -23.04 23.29 10.63
N ARG A 36 -23.93 22.34 10.92
CA ARG A 36 -23.75 21.37 12.01
C ARG A 36 -22.85 20.24 11.49
N ASP A 37 -21.64 20.14 12.02
CA ASP A 37 -20.78 19.00 11.75
C ASP A 37 -21.27 17.80 12.59
N GLU A 38 -21.77 16.74 11.94
CA GLU A 38 -22.28 15.54 12.63
C GLU A 38 -21.18 14.73 13.32
N ALA A 39 -19.94 14.80 12.82
CA ALA A 39 -18.78 14.09 13.39
C ALA A 39 -18.23 14.81 14.63
N LEU A 40 -18.24 16.14 14.64
CA LEU A 40 -17.74 16.96 15.75
C LEU A 40 -18.84 17.46 16.71
N GLN A 41 -20.11 17.28 16.35
CA GLN A 41 -21.29 17.79 17.08
C GLN A 41 -21.22 19.30 17.38
N LYS A 42 -20.63 20.08 16.46
CA LYS A 42 -20.42 21.52 16.61
C LYS A 42 -21.01 22.30 15.43
N ASP A 43 -21.53 23.49 15.73
CA ASP A 43 -22.00 24.44 14.73
C ASP A 43 -20.83 25.30 14.24
N ILE A 44 -20.40 25.06 13.00
CA ILE A 44 -19.31 25.78 12.36
C ILE A 44 -19.90 26.89 11.49
N PRO A 45 -19.53 28.15 11.69
CA PRO A 45 -20.06 29.23 10.88
C PRO A 45 -19.40 29.22 9.49
N ARG A 46 -20.19 29.47 8.45
CA ARG A 46 -19.72 29.33 7.06
C ARG A 46 -18.69 30.39 6.64
N ASN A 47 -18.70 31.55 7.30
CA ASN A 47 -17.64 32.56 7.14
C ASN A 47 -16.26 32.01 7.53
N TYR A 48 -16.17 31.12 8.53
CA TYR A 48 -14.94 30.49 8.95
C TYR A 48 -14.46 29.51 7.87
N ILE A 49 -15.37 28.73 7.26
CA ILE A 49 -15.04 27.85 6.13
C ILE A 49 -14.51 28.67 4.95
N GLN A 50 -15.11 29.84 4.65
CA GLN A 50 -14.58 30.73 3.63
C GLN A 50 -13.18 31.25 3.97
N SER A 51 -12.93 31.63 5.24
CA SER A 51 -11.60 32.09 5.66
C SER A 51 -10.53 31.00 5.49
N LEU A 52 -10.88 29.74 5.73
CA LEU A 52 -10.00 28.60 5.50
C LEU A 52 -9.76 28.37 4.01
N ASN A 53 -10.80 28.42 3.17
CA ASN A 53 -10.65 28.29 1.71
C ASN A 53 -9.79 29.41 1.13
N ASN A 54 -10.01 30.65 1.57
CA ASN A 54 -9.18 31.79 1.16
C ASN A 54 -7.72 31.57 1.58
N ARG A 55 -7.49 31.05 2.81
CA ARG A 55 -6.13 30.78 3.29
C ARG A 55 -5.47 29.62 2.52
N ILE A 56 -6.21 28.59 2.15
CA ILE A 56 -5.72 27.50 1.30
C ILE A 56 -5.35 28.05 -0.08
N GLN A 57 -6.18 28.91 -0.67
CA GLN A 57 -5.92 29.53 -1.97
C GLN A 57 -4.73 30.50 -1.94
N GLU A 58 -4.59 31.26 -0.86
CA GLU A 58 -3.44 32.13 -0.62
C GLU A 58 -2.15 31.30 -0.49
N LEU A 59 -2.15 30.27 0.35
CA LEU A 59 -0.99 29.38 0.53
C LEU A 59 -0.64 28.61 -0.75
N SER A 60 -1.64 28.15 -1.51
CA SER A 60 -1.39 27.49 -2.79
C SER A 60 -0.83 28.46 -3.84
N SER A 61 -1.27 29.73 -3.83
CA SER A 61 -0.68 30.78 -4.67
C SER A 61 0.73 31.16 -4.24
N GLU A 62 1.03 31.20 -2.93
CA GLU A 62 2.38 31.43 -2.40
C GLU A 62 3.33 30.28 -2.77
N LEU A 63 2.86 29.03 -2.72
CA LEU A 63 3.62 27.86 -3.16
C LEU A 63 3.87 27.88 -4.68
N ALA A 64 2.86 28.25 -5.48
CA ALA A 64 3.01 28.39 -6.94
C ALA A 64 3.97 29.54 -7.32
N LEU A 65 3.98 30.63 -6.54
CA LEU A 65 4.92 31.74 -6.74
C LEU A 65 6.34 31.38 -6.27
N HIS A 66 6.48 30.56 -5.22
CA HIS A 66 7.79 30.04 -4.79
C HIS A 66 8.33 28.96 -5.73
N SER A 67 7.48 28.18 -6.40
CA SER A 67 7.92 27.24 -7.44
C SER A 67 8.38 27.95 -8.73
N HIS A 68 7.94 29.19 -8.97
CA HIS A 68 8.35 30.01 -10.12
C HIS A 68 9.46 31.04 -9.84
N ARG A 69 9.94 31.19 -8.59
CA ARG A 69 11.03 32.11 -8.19
C ARG A 69 12.33 31.41 -7.80
N LEU A 70 12.85 30.55 -8.68
CA LEU A 70 14.30 30.37 -8.80
C LEU A 70 14.79 31.31 -9.93
N PRO A 71 15.71 32.26 -9.68
CA PRO A 71 16.01 33.33 -10.64
C PRO A 71 16.92 32.88 -11.77
N ASN A 72 16.42 33.01 -13.01
CA ASN A 72 17.24 33.32 -14.19
C ASN A 72 17.47 34.84 -14.17
N ASP A 73 18.58 35.29 -13.60
CA ASP A 73 19.24 36.55 -13.97
C ASP A 73 20.58 36.64 -13.25
N PHE A 74 21.68 36.62 -14.01
CA PHE A 74 22.82 37.54 -13.91
C PHE A 74 23.93 37.08 -14.87
N LEU A 75 23.86 37.54 -16.12
CA LEU A 75 25.02 37.79 -16.96
C LEU A 75 25.12 39.31 -17.14
N HIS A 76 26.06 39.96 -16.44
CA HIS A 76 26.93 40.98 -17.03
C HIS A 76 28.06 41.44 -16.07
N THR A 77 29.28 40.96 -16.36
CA THR A 77 30.57 41.68 -16.47
C THR A 77 30.98 42.75 -15.42
N ASP A 78 31.92 42.37 -14.52
CA ASP A 78 33.21 42.98 -14.05
C ASP A 78 33.45 44.52 -14.03
N PRO A 79 34.46 45.08 -13.28
CA PRO A 79 35.47 44.47 -12.37
C PRO A 79 35.69 45.24 -11.03
N THR A 80 36.63 44.72 -10.21
CA THR A 80 37.42 45.35 -9.10
C THR A 80 37.04 45.05 -7.65
N GLY A 81 38.01 44.50 -6.89
CA GLY A 81 38.14 44.74 -5.44
C GLY A 81 38.00 43.54 -4.48
N THR A 82 39.05 42.73 -4.37
CA THR A 82 39.66 42.26 -3.10
C THR A 82 38.85 41.51 -2.01
N THR A 83 39.34 40.29 -1.71
CA THR A 83 39.35 39.50 -0.43
C THR A 83 38.14 38.68 0.07
N SER A 84 38.36 37.35 0.01
CA SER A 84 38.27 36.34 1.08
C SER A 84 36.94 35.69 1.52
N ALA A 85 36.92 34.36 1.28
CA ALA A 85 36.44 33.26 2.14
C ALA A 85 34.94 32.99 2.29
N ALA A 86 34.45 31.96 1.58
CA ALA A 86 33.75 30.79 2.14
C ALA A 86 33.51 29.75 1.04
N ILE A 87 34.14 28.58 1.19
CA ILE A 87 33.86 27.38 0.40
C ILE A 87 32.59 26.76 0.99
N ALA A 88 31.46 26.89 0.29
CA ALA A 88 30.24 26.13 0.56
C ALA A 88 29.80 25.43 -0.73
N SER A 89 29.98 24.11 -0.68
CA SER A 89 29.74 23.13 -1.72
C SER A 89 28.28 23.15 -2.20
N SER A 90 28.15 23.24 -3.51
CA SER A 90 26.94 23.13 -4.33
C SER A 90 26.02 21.97 -3.96
N ASN A 91 24.77 22.32 -3.72
CA ASN A 91 23.60 21.46 -3.54
C ASN A 91 23.21 20.83 -4.89
N PRO A 92 23.10 19.49 -5.05
CA PRO A 92 22.58 18.91 -6.28
C PRO A 92 21.06 19.09 -6.34
N GLN A 93 20.60 19.62 -7.47
CA GLN A 93 19.21 19.94 -7.77
C GLN A 93 18.28 18.72 -7.62
N LEU A 94 17.08 18.99 -7.08
CA LEU A 94 15.97 18.05 -6.93
C LEU A 94 15.67 17.36 -8.28
N VAL A 95 15.94 16.06 -8.33
CA VAL A 95 15.45 15.14 -9.36
C VAL A 95 13.93 15.04 -9.20
N HIS A 96 13.15 15.33 -10.25
CA HIS A 96 11.72 15.02 -10.26
C HIS A 96 11.54 13.52 -9.96
N PRO A 97 10.87 13.15 -8.86
CA PRO A 97 10.71 11.74 -8.52
C PRO A 97 9.76 11.07 -9.51
N LEU A 98 10.20 9.96 -10.11
CA LEU A 98 9.37 9.10 -10.93
C LEU A 98 8.23 8.53 -10.08
N HIS A 99 7.03 9.08 -10.24
CA HIS A 99 5.83 8.62 -9.57
C HIS A 99 5.36 7.33 -10.24
N VAL A 100 5.53 6.21 -9.56
CA VAL A 100 4.84 4.98 -9.97
C VAL A 100 3.39 5.08 -9.52
N SER A 101 2.59 5.82 -10.29
CA SER A 101 1.16 6.01 -10.03
C SER A 101 0.38 4.77 -10.49
N VAL A 102 -0.51 4.28 -9.63
CA VAL A 102 -1.34 3.09 -9.89
C VAL A 102 -2.65 3.45 -10.61
N ARG A 103 -3.10 4.72 -10.56
CA ARG A 103 -4.11 5.32 -11.46
C ARG A 103 -4.29 6.79 -11.10
N ASP A 104 -4.57 7.62 -12.11
CA ASP A 104 -5.00 9.01 -11.95
C ASP A 104 -6.30 9.10 -11.15
N VAL A 105 -6.18 9.32 -9.85
CA VAL A 105 -7.28 9.80 -9.00
C VAL A 105 -6.86 11.16 -8.45
N GLY A 106 -6.99 12.18 -9.30
CA GLY A 106 -6.92 13.60 -8.95
C GLY A 106 -5.52 14.14 -8.56
N PRO A 107 -5.28 15.45 -8.76
CA PRO A 107 -4.00 16.09 -8.44
C PRO A 107 -3.76 16.32 -6.94
N ASP A 108 -4.71 15.99 -6.06
CA ASP A 108 -4.66 16.32 -4.62
C ASP A 108 -4.80 15.10 -3.69
N LEU A 109 -3.96 14.08 -3.87
CA LEU A 109 -3.68 13.14 -2.77
C LEU A 109 -2.21 13.26 -2.38
N TYR A 110 -1.99 13.86 -1.21
CA TYR A 110 -0.71 13.92 -0.49
C TYR A 110 -0.30 12.50 -0.04
N LEU A 111 -0.09 11.59 -1.00
CA LEU A 111 0.52 10.30 -0.78
C LEU A 111 2.02 10.54 -0.85
N ASN A 112 2.64 10.62 0.33
CA ASN A 112 4.09 10.54 0.48
C ASN A 112 4.64 9.49 -0.50
N LEU A 113 5.67 9.86 -1.28
CA LEU A 113 6.39 8.99 -2.23
C LEU A 113 6.39 7.54 -1.73
N SER A 114 5.70 6.65 -2.46
CA SER A 114 5.53 5.25 -2.06
C SER A 114 6.88 4.61 -1.78
N PHE A 115 6.90 3.52 -0.98
CA PHE A 115 8.14 2.84 -0.64
C PHE A 115 8.95 2.46 -1.91
N ALA A 116 8.26 1.92 -2.92
CA ALA A 116 8.86 1.63 -4.21
C ALA A 116 9.40 2.88 -4.94
N SER A 117 8.66 3.99 -4.93
CA SER A 117 9.08 5.24 -5.58
C SER A 117 10.33 5.83 -4.93
N ARG A 118 10.42 5.86 -3.59
CA ARG A 118 11.60 6.35 -2.86
C ARG A 118 12.86 5.55 -3.18
N ILE A 119 12.73 4.22 -3.16
CA ILE A 119 13.84 3.31 -3.43
C ILE A 119 14.28 3.43 -4.89
N THR A 120 13.34 3.48 -5.82
CA THR A 120 13.60 3.71 -7.24
C THR A 120 14.33 5.04 -7.47
N GLY A 121 13.86 6.14 -6.86
CA GLY A 121 14.50 7.45 -6.95
C GLY A 121 15.93 7.44 -6.41
N THR A 122 16.17 6.73 -5.31
CA THR A 122 17.53 6.53 -4.76
C THR A 122 18.41 5.75 -5.73
N THR A 123 17.88 4.70 -6.37
CA THR A 123 18.61 3.91 -7.36
C THR A 123 18.96 4.72 -8.59
N PHE A 124 18.05 5.52 -9.14
CA PHE A 124 18.36 6.44 -10.23
C PHE A 124 19.41 7.47 -9.82
N GLY A 125 19.30 8.06 -8.62
CA GLY A 125 20.32 8.97 -8.11
C GLY A 125 21.68 8.30 -7.89
N ALA A 126 21.72 6.98 -7.67
CA ALA A 126 22.97 6.24 -7.56
C ALA A 126 23.61 5.92 -8.92
N LEU A 127 22.78 5.63 -9.94
CA LEU A 127 23.19 5.25 -11.30
C LEU A 127 23.48 6.45 -12.21
N LEU A 128 22.76 7.57 -12.06
CA LEU A 128 22.93 8.75 -12.89
C LEU A 128 24.04 9.64 -12.33
N LEU A 129 25.07 9.92 -13.14
CA LEU A 129 26.00 11.03 -12.88
C LEU A 129 25.27 12.37 -13.06
N PRO A 130 25.58 13.42 -12.26
CA PRO A 130 25.01 14.75 -12.47
C PRO A 130 25.35 15.25 -13.88
N GLY A 131 24.33 15.35 -14.73
CA GLY A 131 24.45 15.86 -16.11
C GLY A 131 23.88 14.99 -17.23
N ARG A 132 23.34 13.79 -16.95
CA ARG A 132 22.71 12.95 -17.98
C ARG A 132 21.32 12.48 -17.55
N ILE A 133 20.31 13.26 -17.87
CA ILE A 133 18.91 12.84 -17.80
C ILE A 133 18.65 12.05 -19.10
N PRO A 134 18.18 10.80 -19.05
CA PRO A 134 17.64 10.18 -20.26
C PRO A 134 16.36 10.94 -20.64
N ASP A 135 16.35 11.59 -21.79
CA ASP A 135 15.16 12.19 -22.43
C ASP A 135 14.04 11.15 -22.77
N ALA A 136 14.13 9.94 -22.24
CA ALA A 136 13.34 8.77 -22.64
C ALA A 136 12.14 8.46 -21.72
N LEU A 137 11.68 9.41 -20.90
CA LEU A 137 10.57 9.18 -19.97
C LEU A 137 9.39 10.17 -20.10
N ASP A 138 9.43 11.09 -21.07
CA ASP A 138 8.31 11.96 -21.45
C ASP A 138 7.51 11.47 -22.67
N ALA A 139 7.85 10.29 -23.23
CA ALA A 139 7.13 9.69 -24.35
C ALA A 139 6.45 8.37 -23.93
N ALA A 140 5.30 8.48 -23.26
CA ALA A 140 4.15 7.57 -23.38
C ALA A 140 3.02 8.02 -22.44
N ALA A 141 2.46 9.20 -22.70
CA ALA A 141 1.02 9.36 -22.61
C ALA A 141 0.38 8.84 -23.91
N ASP A 142 0.82 7.67 -24.38
CA ASP A 142 0.24 7.00 -25.54
C ASP A 142 -0.60 5.84 -25.04
N ASP A 143 -1.88 5.95 -25.36
CA ASP A 143 -2.96 4.97 -25.25
C ASP A 143 -2.73 3.88 -24.21
N VAL A 144 -3.39 4.07 -23.06
CA VAL A 144 -3.95 2.94 -22.34
C VAL A 144 -4.82 2.22 -23.35
N ASP A 145 -4.22 1.23 -24.03
CA ASP A 145 -4.90 0.31 -24.89
C ASP A 145 -5.99 -0.28 -24.01
N SER A 146 -7.18 0.27 -24.20
CA SER A 146 -8.35 -0.08 -23.43
C SER A 146 -8.58 -1.50 -23.84
N MET A 147 -8.05 -2.44 -23.05
CA MET A 147 -8.30 -3.88 -23.17
C MET A 147 -9.75 -3.98 -23.61
N PRO A 148 -10.04 -4.43 -24.85
CA PRO A 148 -11.39 -4.42 -25.34
C PRO A 148 -12.19 -5.20 -24.30
N ASN A 149 -13.18 -4.53 -23.71
CA ASN A 149 -14.21 -5.20 -22.94
C ASN A 149 -14.87 -6.13 -23.97
N ILE A 150 -14.37 -7.35 -24.07
CA ILE A 150 -15.08 -8.46 -24.70
C ILE A 150 -16.15 -8.87 -23.69
N SER A 151 -17.04 -7.92 -23.40
CA SER A 151 -18.37 -8.23 -22.93
C SER A 151 -19.09 -8.88 -24.11
N HIS A 152 -19.76 -10.00 -23.81
CA HIS A 152 -20.55 -10.84 -24.72
C HIS A 152 -19.77 -12.00 -25.38
N GLY A 153 -19.77 -13.16 -24.71
CA GLY A 153 -19.57 -14.43 -25.43
C GLY A 153 -19.18 -15.69 -24.64
N LEU A 154 -18.68 -15.62 -23.41
CA LEU A 154 -18.36 -16.84 -22.64
C LEU A 154 -19.53 -17.28 -21.77
N ASN A 155 -20.05 -18.47 -22.06
CA ASN A 155 -21.24 -19.00 -21.41
C ASN A 155 -20.94 -19.50 -19.99
N ARG A 156 -21.88 -19.22 -19.06
CA ARG A 156 -21.94 -19.79 -17.70
C ARG A 156 -21.87 -21.34 -17.68
N SER A 157 -22.01 -21.99 -18.84
CA SER A 157 -21.83 -23.44 -19.05
C SER A 157 -20.39 -23.93 -18.87
N LEU A 158 -19.39 -23.03 -18.86
CA LEU A 158 -17.99 -23.39 -18.61
C LEU A 158 -17.75 -23.83 -17.16
N LEU A 159 -18.59 -23.41 -16.21
CA LEU A 159 -18.57 -23.87 -14.82
C LEU A 159 -19.17 -25.28 -14.71
N THR A 160 -18.40 -26.28 -15.10
CA THR A 160 -18.75 -27.70 -14.86
C THR A 160 -18.48 -28.08 -13.40
N PRO A 161 -19.21 -29.05 -12.82
CA PRO A 161 -18.95 -29.52 -11.45
C PRO A 161 -17.49 -29.95 -11.20
N LYS A 162 -16.81 -30.48 -12.22
CA LYS A 162 -15.39 -30.84 -12.15
C LYS A 162 -14.49 -29.61 -11.99
N ILE A 163 -14.78 -28.54 -12.73
CA ILE A 163 -14.05 -27.28 -12.65
C ILE A 163 -14.28 -26.60 -11.30
N VAL A 164 -15.52 -26.60 -10.81
CA VAL A 164 -15.86 -26.06 -9.48
C VAL A 164 -15.07 -26.79 -8.39
N ARG A 165 -15.09 -28.13 -8.36
CA ARG A 165 -14.33 -28.91 -7.37
C ARG A 165 -12.83 -28.62 -7.45
N PHE A 166 -12.29 -28.54 -8.67
CA PHE A 166 -10.89 -28.21 -8.88
C PHE A 166 -10.56 -26.84 -8.28
N LEU A 167 -11.31 -25.79 -8.64
CA LEU A 167 -11.05 -24.43 -8.19
C LEU A 167 -11.27 -24.25 -6.68
N LEU A 168 -12.26 -24.90 -6.07
CA LEU A 168 -12.45 -24.89 -4.63
C LEU A 168 -11.28 -25.54 -3.89
N GLY A 169 -10.77 -26.67 -4.40
CA GLY A 169 -9.55 -27.29 -3.86
C GLY A 169 -8.31 -26.40 -3.98
N ARG A 170 -8.21 -25.61 -5.05
CA ARG A 170 -7.13 -24.62 -5.22
C ARG A 170 -7.29 -23.43 -4.27
N TYR A 171 -8.50 -22.95 -4.06
CA TYR A 171 -8.77 -21.91 -3.07
C TYR A 171 -8.36 -22.36 -1.67
N ASP A 172 -8.75 -23.58 -1.28
CA ASP A 172 -8.44 -24.15 0.03
C ASP A 172 -6.92 -24.33 0.22
N SER A 173 -6.19 -24.75 -0.82
CA SER A 173 -4.73 -24.92 -0.71
C SER A 173 -3.94 -23.62 -0.76
N CYS A 174 -4.36 -22.62 -1.54
CA CYS A 174 -3.55 -21.43 -1.83
C CYS A 174 -3.97 -20.17 -1.06
N ILE A 175 -5.29 -19.97 -0.88
CA ILE A 175 -5.84 -18.70 -0.38
C ILE A 175 -6.21 -18.81 1.09
N ARG A 176 -6.86 -19.91 1.47
CA ARG A 176 -7.31 -20.14 2.85
C ARG A 176 -6.20 -20.01 3.90
N PRO A 177 -4.96 -20.52 3.68
CA PRO A 177 -3.90 -20.39 4.69
C PRO A 177 -3.55 -18.94 5.04
N GLN A 178 -3.75 -18.01 4.10
CA GLN A 178 -3.50 -16.58 4.30
C GLN A 178 -4.79 -15.82 4.68
N TYR A 179 -5.94 -16.23 4.14
CA TYR A 179 -7.22 -15.56 4.34
C TYR A 179 -8.35 -16.56 4.66
N ASP A 180 -8.53 -16.86 5.95
CA ASP A 180 -9.60 -17.74 6.43
C ASP A 180 -10.95 -17.01 6.51
N VAL A 181 -11.56 -16.78 5.34
CA VAL A 181 -12.82 -16.03 5.18
C VAL A 181 -14.03 -16.94 4.89
N LEU A 182 -13.80 -18.17 4.41
CA LEU A 182 -14.85 -19.10 3.99
C LEU A 182 -15.07 -20.27 4.96
N GLU A 183 -16.32 -20.72 5.05
CA GLU A 183 -16.71 -21.94 5.75
C GLU A 183 -16.15 -23.18 5.04
N THR A 184 -15.64 -24.14 5.81
CA THR A 184 -15.13 -25.42 5.28
C THR A 184 -16.21 -26.19 4.51
N ASP A 185 -17.48 -26.03 4.91
CA ASP A 185 -18.62 -26.68 4.25
C ASP A 185 -18.84 -26.18 2.81
N ILE A 186 -18.49 -24.93 2.54
CA ILE A 186 -18.57 -24.34 1.19
C ILE A 186 -17.44 -24.88 0.30
N LEU A 187 -16.26 -25.11 0.89
CA LEU A 187 -15.08 -25.63 0.17
C LEU A 187 -15.21 -27.12 -0.18
N ASN A 188 -15.96 -27.88 0.63
CA ASN A 188 -16.24 -29.29 0.41
C ASN A 188 -17.37 -29.55 -0.62
N HIS A 189 -17.91 -28.51 -1.25
CA HIS A 189 -19.04 -28.66 -2.16
C HIS A 189 -18.67 -29.38 -3.46
N ASP A 190 -19.41 -30.46 -3.78
CA ASP A 190 -19.13 -31.36 -4.90
C ASP A 190 -19.33 -30.78 -6.32
N GLY A 191 -19.81 -29.54 -6.39
CA GLY A 191 -20.23 -28.86 -7.63
C GLY A 191 -21.55 -29.39 -8.20
N ALA A 192 -22.01 -30.56 -7.75
CA ALA A 192 -23.34 -31.09 -8.07
C ALA A 192 -24.42 -30.22 -7.42
N GLY A 193 -25.41 -29.78 -8.18
CA GLY A 193 -26.49 -28.95 -7.63
C GLY A 193 -26.12 -27.50 -7.32
N PHE A 194 -24.97 -26.98 -7.79
CA PHE A 194 -24.57 -25.57 -7.62
C PHE A 194 -25.69 -24.56 -7.98
N LYS A 195 -26.47 -24.83 -9.03
CA LYS A 195 -27.61 -23.99 -9.43
C LYS A 195 -28.75 -23.93 -8.39
N LYS A 196 -28.85 -24.92 -7.50
CA LYS A 196 -29.91 -25.06 -6.49
C LYS A 196 -29.54 -24.45 -5.13
N LEU A 197 -28.29 -23.99 -4.95
CA LEU A 197 -27.85 -23.36 -3.71
C LEU A 197 -28.56 -22.03 -3.45
N PRO A 198 -28.71 -21.58 -2.19
CA PRO A 198 -29.17 -20.23 -1.90
C PRO A 198 -28.15 -19.19 -2.41
N ASP A 199 -28.64 -18.01 -2.79
CA ASP A 199 -27.83 -17.00 -3.49
C ASP A 199 -26.58 -16.53 -2.70
N PRO A 200 -26.60 -16.39 -1.35
CA PRO A 200 -25.38 -16.09 -0.58
C PRO A 200 -24.30 -17.18 -0.68
N GLN A 201 -24.70 -18.46 -0.68
CA GLN A 201 -23.74 -19.57 -0.83
C GLN A 201 -23.24 -19.68 -2.27
N LYS A 202 -24.13 -19.46 -3.26
CA LYS A 202 -23.71 -19.35 -4.67
C LYS A 202 -22.66 -18.27 -4.86
N PHE A 203 -22.87 -17.10 -4.26
CA PHE A 203 -21.92 -15.99 -4.30
C PHE A 203 -20.56 -16.39 -3.72
N LYS A 204 -20.53 -16.98 -2.51
CA LYS A 204 -19.29 -17.44 -1.87
C LYS A 204 -18.52 -18.45 -2.75
N VAL A 205 -19.21 -19.43 -3.35
CA VAL A 205 -18.60 -20.41 -4.28
C VAL A 205 -18.07 -19.73 -5.55
N LEU A 206 -18.84 -18.83 -6.16
CA LEU A 206 -18.43 -18.10 -7.36
C LEU A 206 -17.20 -17.25 -7.10
N MET A 207 -17.14 -16.55 -5.97
CA MET A 207 -15.99 -15.75 -5.59
C MET A 207 -14.75 -16.61 -5.32
N ALA A 208 -14.89 -17.74 -4.61
CA ALA A 208 -13.79 -18.68 -4.41
C ALA A 208 -13.23 -19.20 -5.74
N CYS A 209 -14.12 -19.56 -6.67
CA CYS A 209 -13.74 -19.97 -8.03
C CYS A 209 -13.10 -18.84 -8.83
N ALA A 210 -13.61 -17.61 -8.72
CA ALA A 210 -13.06 -16.43 -9.39
C ALA A 210 -11.63 -16.13 -8.93
N ILE A 211 -11.39 -16.14 -7.61
CA ILE A 211 -10.07 -15.90 -7.01
C ILE A 211 -9.09 -17.01 -7.42
N ALA A 212 -9.48 -18.28 -7.29
CA ALA A 212 -8.64 -19.41 -7.67
C ALA A 212 -8.29 -19.38 -9.18
N ALA A 213 -9.26 -19.09 -10.04
CA ALA A 213 -9.03 -18.97 -11.48
C ALA A 213 -8.13 -17.76 -11.81
N ALA A 214 -8.27 -16.63 -11.10
CA ALA A 214 -7.38 -15.49 -11.25
C ALA A 214 -5.94 -15.86 -10.87
N CYS A 215 -5.73 -16.62 -9.80
CA CYS A 215 -4.40 -17.09 -9.39
C CYS A 215 -3.79 -18.07 -10.40
N GLU A 216 -4.59 -19.02 -10.91
CA GLU A 216 -4.13 -19.93 -11.97
C GLU A 216 -3.79 -19.18 -13.27
N SER A 217 -4.40 -18.01 -13.49
CA SER A 217 -4.12 -17.18 -14.67
C SER A 217 -2.68 -16.65 -14.73
N TYR A 218 -1.99 -16.55 -13.58
CA TYR A 218 -0.59 -16.09 -13.52
C TYR A 218 0.36 -17.01 -14.29
N LYS A 219 0.06 -18.32 -14.29
CA LYS A 219 0.87 -19.34 -14.99
C LYS A 219 0.23 -19.74 -16.31
N ARG A 220 -1.10 -19.68 -16.38
CA ARG A 220 -1.89 -20.17 -17.50
C ARG A 220 -2.97 -19.14 -17.86
N PRO A 221 -2.71 -18.22 -18.81
CA PRO A 221 -3.59 -17.09 -19.09
C PRO A 221 -5.01 -17.51 -19.52
N ASP A 222 -5.20 -18.74 -19.99
CA ASP A 222 -6.49 -19.35 -20.34
C ASP A 222 -7.54 -19.32 -19.21
N TRP A 223 -7.12 -19.21 -17.94
CA TRP A 223 -8.03 -19.14 -16.80
C TRP A 223 -8.61 -17.74 -16.57
N LYS A 224 -8.01 -16.69 -17.14
CA LYS A 224 -8.44 -15.30 -16.95
C LYS A 224 -9.90 -15.05 -17.36
N PRO A 225 -10.38 -15.55 -18.53
CA PRO A 225 -11.78 -15.38 -18.91
C PRO A 225 -12.74 -16.10 -17.95
N LEU A 226 -12.36 -17.27 -17.40
CA LEU A 226 -13.19 -17.97 -16.43
C LEU A 226 -13.29 -17.18 -15.11
N ALA A 227 -12.19 -16.60 -14.65
CA ALA A 227 -12.17 -15.74 -13.47
C ALA A 227 -13.14 -14.57 -13.62
N GLN A 228 -13.14 -13.91 -14.78
CA GLN A 228 -14.04 -12.81 -15.12
C GLN A 228 -15.52 -13.26 -15.15
N VAL A 229 -15.83 -14.38 -15.80
CA VAL A 229 -17.21 -14.92 -15.84
C VAL A 229 -17.74 -15.24 -14.43
N CYS A 230 -16.92 -15.86 -13.57
CA CYS A 230 -17.29 -16.13 -12.18
C CYS A 230 -17.54 -14.82 -11.40
N ARG A 231 -16.66 -13.83 -11.61
CA ARG A 231 -16.74 -12.52 -10.96
C ARG A 231 -17.97 -11.72 -11.36
N ASP A 232 -18.31 -11.72 -12.65
CA ASP A 232 -19.48 -11.03 -13.20
C ASP A 232 -20.77 -11.68 -12.73
N TRP A 233 -20.82 -13.02 -12.69
CA TRP A 233 -21.98 -13.71 -12.13
C TRP A 233 -22.13 -13.43 -10.63
N ALA A 234 -21.03 -13.36 -9.87
CA ALA A 234 -21.09 -12.97 -8.46
C ALA A 234 -21.58 -11.53 -8.27
N ASN A 235 -21.25 -10.59 -9.17
CA ASN A 235 -21.76 -9.21 -9.12
C ASN A 235 -23.29 -9.14 -9.21
N GLU A 236 -23.95 -10.06 -9.93
CA GLU A 236 -25.43 -10.09 -9.99
C GLU A 236 -26.08 -10.41 -8.64
N LEU A 237 -25.35 -11.08 -7.74
CA LEU A 237 -25.85 -11.52 -6.44
C LEU A 237 -25.41 -10.61 -5.28
N VAL A 238 -24.51 -9.66 -5.52
CA VAL A 238 -23.79 -8.93 -4.45
C VAL A 238 -24.64 -7.89 -3.71
N THR A 239 -25.47 -7.14 -4.43
CA THR A 239 -26.26 -6.02 -3.88
C THR A 239 -27.16 -6.45 -2.72
N PRO A 240 -27.97 -7.52 -2.82
CA PRO A 240 -28.80 -7.93 -1.69
C PRO A 240 -27.97 -8.42 -0.49
N ILE A 241 -26.78 -8.99 -0.71
CA ILE A 241 -25.92 -9.51 0.36
C ILE A 241 -25.25 -8.37 1.14
N ILE A 242 -24.78 -7.32 0.47
CA ILE A 242 -24.08 -6.20 1.13
C ILE A 242 -25.06 -5.20 1.78
N SER A 243 -26.34 -5.24 1.41
CA SER A 243 -27.35 -4.30 1.93
C SER A 243 -27.60 -4.43 3.43
N THR A 244 -27.37 -5.61 4.01
CA THR A 244 -27.49 -5.86 5.46
C THR A 244 -26.09 -5.88 6.09
N PRO A 245 -25.78 -5.03 7.09
CA PRO A 245 -24.48 -5.03 7.74
C PRO A 245 -24.39 -6.20 8.73
N ASP A 246 -24.16 -7.41 8.21
CA ASP A 246 -23.99 -8.67 8.94
C ASP A 246 -22.61 -9.30 8.66
N GLY A 247 -22.35 -10.47 9.26
CA GLY A 247 -21.11 -11.21 9.03
C GLY A 247 -20.95 -11.72 7.60
N ASP A 248 -22.06 -11.98 6.89
CA ASP A 248 -22.06 -12.43 5.50
C ASP A 248 -21.69 -11.29 4.55
N ALA A 249 -22.15 -10.06 4.82
CA ALA A 249 -21.73 -8.87 4.10
C ALA A 249 -20.23 -8.59 4.27
N LEU A 250 -19.67 -8.79 5.46
CA LEU A 250 -18.23 -8.68 5.67
C LEU A 250 -17.47 -9.77 4.91
N SER A 251 -17.89 -11.04 5.02
CA SER A 251 -17.30 -12.16 4.26
C SER A 251 -17.34 -11.89 2.75
N ALA A 252 -18.49 -11.40 2.25
CA ALA A 252 -18.65 -11.05 0.85
C ALA A 252 -17.74 -9.90 0.43
N THR A 253 -17.64 -8.85 1.24
CA THR A 253 -16.75 -7.71 0.96
C THR A 253 -15.29 -8.13 0.96
N LEU A 254 -14.87 -9.00 1.89
CA LEU A 254 -13.51 -9.54 1.94
C LEU A 254 -13.19 -10.41 0.72
N LEU A 255 -14.12 -11.25 0.27
CA LEU A 255 -13.93 -12.05 -0.94
C LEU A 255 -13.77 -11.18 -2.19
N LEU A 256 -14.56 -10.09 -2.29
CA LEU A 256 -14.40 -9.11 -3.36
C LEU A 256 -13.03 -8.44 -3.27
N LEU A 257 -12.61 -8.04 -2.07
CA LEU A 257 -11.31 -7.43 -1.84
C LEU A 257 -10.15 -8.36 -2.23
N ILE A 258 -10.18 -9.63 -1.80
CA ILE A 258 -9.17 -10.63 -2.16
C ILE A 258 -9.13 -10.86 -3.68
N TYR A 259 -10.29 -10.86 -4.35
CA TYR A 259 -10.32 -10.90 -5.81
C TYR A 259 -9.66 -9.67 -6.43
N GLU A 260 -9.94 -8.46 -5.95
CA GLU A 260 -9.28 -7.25 -6.46
C GLU A 260 -7.76 -7.25 -6.16
N LEU A 261 -7.31 -7.94 -5.11
CA LEU A 261 -5.87 -8.16 -4.88
C LEU A 261 -5.26 -9.16 -5.87
N ALA A 262 -6.03 -10.12 -6.38
CA ALA A 262 -5.57 -11.08 -7.38
C ALA A 262 -5.63 -10.53 -8.81
N ASP A 263 -6.68 -9.78 -9.14
CA ASP A 263 -6.87 -9.08 -10.40
C ASP A 263 -7.37 -7.65 -10.11
N SER A 264 -6.46 -6.69 -10.13
CA SER A 264 -6.75 -5.28 -9.79
C SER A 264 -7.14 -4.44 -11.01
N THR A 265 -7.64 -5.08 -12.09
CA THR A 265 -8.12 -4.37 -13.28
C THR A 265 -9.25 -3.38 -13.00
N ARG A 266 -10.08 -3.61 -11.98
CA ARG A 266 -11.20 -2.71 -11.65
C ARG A 266 -10.79 -1.54 -10.75
N GLY A 267 -9.79 -1.74 -9.90
CA GLY A 267 -9.22 -0.68 -9.06
C GLY A 267 -10.03 -0.33 -7.81
N ASN A 268 -10.95 -1.21 -7.39
CA ASN A 268 -11.89 -0.95 -6.29
C ASN A 268 -11.39 -1.46 -4.92
N ALA A 269 -10.14 -1.93 -4.83
CA ALA A 269 -9.59 -2.50 -3.60
C ALA A 269 -9.71 -1.55 -2.39
N TRP A 270 -9.52 -0.25 -2.62
CA TRP A 270 -9.62 0.77 -1.57
C TRP A 270 -11.03 0.98 -1.05
N GLU A 271 -12.01 1.10 -1.95
CA GLU A 271 -13.41 1.27 -1.58
C GLU A 271 -13.92 0.05 -0.83
N LEU A 272 -13.52 -1.14 -1.26
CA LEU A 272 -13.87 -2.41 -0.61
C LEU A 272 -13.18 -2.56 0.76
N LEU A 273 -11.92 -2.13 0.90
CA LEU A 273 -11.21 -2.10 2.17
C LEU A 273 -11.93 -1.17 3.16
N ASP A 274 -12.26 0.05 2.74
CA ASP A 274 -12.97 1.03 3.57
C ASP A 274 -14.40 0.57 3.91
N LEU A 275 -15.07 -0.15 3.00
CA LEU A 275 -16.36 -0.79 3.27
C LEU A 275 -16.24 -1.92 4.30
N ALA A 276 -15.33 -2.88 4.10
CA ALA A 276 -15.11 -4.00 5.02
C ALA A 276 -14.81 -3.52 6.44
N ARG A 277 -13.97 -2.49 6.54
CA ARG A 277 -13.63 -1.83 7.79
C ARG A 277 -14.86 -1.19 8.46
N ARG A 278 -15.68 -0.42 7.73
CA ARG A 278 -16.91 0.18 8.27
C ARG A 278 -17.88 -0.89 8.76
N THR A 279 -18.06 -1.97 8.01
CA THR A 279 -18.90 -3.10 8.41
C THR A 279 -18.36 -3.76 9.70
N CYS A 280 -17.05 -3.98 9.80
CA CYS A 280 -16.42 -4.52 11.02
C CYS A 280 -16.63 -3.61 12.25
N LEU A 281 -16.59 -2.29 12.06
CA LEU A 281 -16.87 -1.31 13.12
C LEU A 281 -18.35 -1.33 13.53
N GLN A 282 -19.28 -1.32 12.56
CA GLN A 282 -20.73 -1.37 12.81
C GLN A 282 -21.14 -2.62 13.57
N LEU A 283 -20.55 -3.77 13.26
CA LEU A 283 -20.79 -5.03 13.95
C LEU A 283 -20.22 -5.07 15.38
N GLY A 284 -19.42 -4.07 15.79
CA GLY A 284 -18.76 -4.06 17.10
C GLY A 284 -17.64 -5.11 17.22
N TRP A 285 -17.21 -5.71 16.11
CA TRP A 285 -16.26 -6.82 16.11
C TRP A 285 -14.85 -6.42 16.59
N HIS A 286 -14.50 -5.14 16.38
CA HIS A 286 -13.33 -4.49 16.97
C HIS A 286 -13.29 -4.50 18.52
N ARG A 287 -14.41 -4.74 19.21
CA ARG A 287 -14.47 -4.77 20.69
C ARG A 287 -14.40 -6.17 21.27
N THR A 288 -14.93 -7.17 20.57
CA THR A 288 -15.02 -8.54 21.08
C THR A 288 -13.65 -9.20 21.29
N LEU A 289 -12.65 -8.76 20.53
CA LEU A 289 -11.23 -9.11 20.71
C LEU A 289 -10.64 -8.63 22.06
N ARG A 290 -11.26 -7.63 22.71
CA ARG A 290 -10.85 -7.21 24.07
C ARG A 290 -11.38 -8.14 25.15
N ILE A 291 -12.54 -8.77 24.97
CA ILE A 291 -13.24 -9.48 26.06
C ILE A 291 -12.74 -10.93 26.20
N SER A 292 -12.39 -11.60 25.09
CA SER A 292 -11.87 -12.98 25.12
C SER A 292 -10.59 -13.13 25.93
N HIS A 293 -9.76 -12.09 26.01
CA HIS A 293 -8.49 -12.11 26.74
C HIS A 293 -8.63 -11.78 28.23
N PHE A 294 -9.66 -11.02 28.63
CA PHE A 294 -9.94 -10.73 30.05
C PHE A 294 -10.85 -11.78 30.71
N GLY A 295 -11.73 -12.43 29.94
CA GLY A 295 -12.63 -13.48 30.43
C GLY A 295 -11.95 -14.83 30.69
N ALA A 296 -10.77 -15.09 30.11
CA ALA A 296 -10.00 -16.30 30.39
C ALA A 296 -9.29 -16.29 31.76
N ALA A 297 -9.19 -15.13 32.41
CA ALA A 297 -8.49 -14.98 33.69
C ALA A 297 -9.43 -14.82 34.91
N SER A 298 -10.75 -14.75 34.72
CA SER A 298 -11.71 -14.66 35.84
C SER A 298 -13.11 -15.08 35.40
N LEU A 299 -13.73 -15.96 36.20
CA LEU A 299 -15.04 -16.62 36.06
C LEU A 299 -15.07 -17.97 35.32
N GLU A 300 -14.54 -19.00 35.97
CA GLU A 300 -15.25 -20.28 36.00
C GLU A 300 -16.55 -20.10 36.80
N SER A 301 -17.65 -19.77 36.11
CA SER A 301 -19.00 -19.93 36.65
C SER A 301 -20.01 -20.06 35.51
N GLY A 302 -20.43 -21.29 35.27
CA GLY A 302 -21.69 -21.72 34.66
C GLY A 302 -22.38 -20.80 33.65
N GLY A 303 -22.07 -20.98 32.38
CA GLY A 303 -22.90 -20.56 31.25
C GLY A 303 -22.55 -21.42 30.05
N THR A 304 -23.53 -22.15 29.53
CA THR A 304 -23.43 -23.14 28.43
C THR A 304 -22.45 -22.73 27.32
N ALA A 305 -21.26 -23.33 27.37
CA ALA A 305 -20.32 -23.31 26.27
C ALA A 305 -20.93 -24.13 25.12
N GLU A 306 -21.50 -23.45 24.14
CA GLU A 306 -21.69 -24.02 22.81
C GLU A 306 -20.31 -24.22 22.18
N THR A 307 -19.69 -25.34 22.52
CA THR A 307 -18.70 -26.00 21.67
C THR A 307 -19.42 -26.45 20.41
N ASN A 308 -19.34 -25.68 19.32
CA ASN A 308 -19.76 -26.15 18.00
C ASN A 308 -18.78 -25.67 16.91
N SER A 309 -18.44 -26.63 16.07
CA SER A 309 -17.52 -26.63 14.95
C SER A 309 -17.87 -25.67 13.80
N SER A 310 -16.82 -25.28 13.06
CA SER A 310 -16.82 -24.92 11.61
C SER A 310 -17.70 -23.76 11.12
N SER A 311 -17.54 -22.57 11.69
CA SER A 311 -17.77 -21.29 10.98
C SER A 311 -16.43 -20.56 10.79
N PRO A 312 -16.20 -19.75 9.72
CA PRO A 312 -15.05 -18.88 9.60
C PRO A 312 -15.11 -18.00 10.83
N SER A 313 -14.18 -18.24 11.74
CA SER A 313 -14.24 -17.56 13.02
C SER A 313 -14.19 -16.06 12.72
N LYS A 314 -15.01 -15.29 13.40
CA LYS A 314 -14.94 -13.83 13.39
C LYS A 314 -13.48 -13.31 13.48
N LEU A 315 -12.61 -14.06 14.17
CA LEU A 315 -11.17 -13.81 14.25
C LEU A 315 -10.46 -13.97 12.90
N GLY A 316 -10.76 -15.01 12.12
CA GLY A 316 -10.19 -15.23 10.78
C GLY A 316 -10.51 -14.10 9.80
N MET A 317 -11.75 -13.61 9.78
CA MET A 317 -12.13 -12.46 8.94
C MET A 317 -11.42 -11.16 9.34
N ILE A 318 -11.25 -10.92 10.65
CA ILE A 318 -10.55 -9.74 11.15
C ILE A 318 -9.05 -9.85 10.84
N SER A 319 -8.45 -11.02 11.05
CA SER A 319 -7.04 -11.28 10.70
C SER A 319 -6.81 -11.06 9.20
N ALA A 320 -7.69 -11.58 8.34
CA ALA A 320 -7.61 -11.38 6.89
C ALA A 320 -7.69 -9.88 6.52
N LEU A 321 -8.62 -9.14 7.13
CA LEU A 321 -8.72 -7.68 6.91
C LEU A 321 -7.43 -6.95 7.34
N GLN A 322 -6.87 -7.31 8.50
CA GLN A 322 -5.64 -6.73 9.03
C GLN A 322 -4.43 -7.05 8.14
N ASP A 323 -4.30 -8.30 7.69
CA ASP A 323 -3.19 -8.71 6.82
C ASP A 323 -3.24 -7.98 5.47
N ILE A 324 -4.43 -7.82 4.88
CA ILE A 324 -4.61 -7.03 3.65
C ILE A 324 -4.27 -5.56 3.89
N GLU A 325 -4.75 -4.97 4.99
CA GLU A 325 -4.44 -3.57 5.32
C GLU A 325 -2.93 -3.36 5.49
N LYS A 326 -2.25 -4.26 6.19
CA LYS A 326 -0.78 -4.21 6.39
C LYS A 326 -0.02 -4.33 5.07
N ASP A 327 -0.37 -5.30 4.22
CA ASP A 327 0.26 -5.47 2.90
C ASP A 327 0.07 -4.23 2.01
N LEU A 328 -1.09 -3.59 2.06
CA LEU A 328 -1.32 -2.34 1.31
C LEU A 328 -0.59 -1.15 1.96
N GLN A 329 -0.46 -1.10 3.29
CA GLN A 329 0.29 -0.05 3.97
C GLN A 329 1.78 -0.11 3.66
N THR A 330 2.41 -1.29 3.58
CA THR A 330 3.84 -1.39 3.21
C THR A 330 4.09 -0.92 1.78
N VAL A 331 3.16 -1.21 0.86
CA VAL A 331 3.30 -0.82 -0.55
C VAL A 331 3.07 0.69 -0.74
N PHE A 332 2.06 1.26 -0.09
CA PHE A 332 1.58 2.62 -0.36
C PHE A 332 1.92 3.65 0.73
N ASN A 333 2.54 3.23 1.84
CA ASN A 333 2.87 4.08 2.99
C ASN A 333 1.69 4.92 3.50
N ARG A 334 0.48 4.34 3.49
CA ARG A 334 -0.75 5.00 3.94
C ARG A 334 -0.82 5.01 5.48
N PRO A 335 -1.26 6.12 6.12
CA PRO A 335 -1.57 6.12 7.53
C PRO A 335 -2.65 5.07 7.84
N THR A 336 -2.42 4.26 8.88
CA THR A 336 -3.44 3.35 9.43
C THR A 336 -4.69 4.16 9.73
N MET A 337 -5.84 3.77 9.20
CA MET A 337 -7.07 4.44 9.62
C MET A 337 -7.58 3.82 10.93
N LEU A 338 -7.19 2.58 11.27
CA LEU A 338 -7.60 1.87 12.51
C LEU A 338 -6.81 2.33 13.77
N ILE A 339 -6.31 3.58 13.81
CA ILE A 339 -5.49 4.13 14.92
C ILE A 339 -6.13 3.93 16.30
N ALA A 340 -7.46 3.91 16.39
CA ALA A 340 -8.19 3.79 17.66
C ALA A 340 -8.28 2.35 18.20
N SER A 341 -8.00 1.35 17.37
CA SER A 341 -8.04 -0.03 17.80
C SER A 341 -6.61 -0.54 17.94
N LYS A 342 -5.98 -0.21 19.09
CA LYS A 342 -5.01 -1.12 19.73
C LYS A 342 -5.74 -2.44 20.01
N LEU A 343 -6.08 -3.16 18.96
CA LEU A 343 -6.44 -4.55 18.97
C LEU A 343 -5.14 -5.21 19.36
N LEU A 344 -5.05 -5.55 20.64
CA LEU A 344 -3.93 -6.30 21.21
C LEU A 344 -3.88 -7.64 20.49
N ASP A 345 -3.22 -7.66 19.35
CA ASP A 345 -2.67 -8.88 18.83
C ASP A 345 -1.26 -8.96 19.40
N THR A 346 -1.10 -9.76 20.45
CA THR A 346 0.20 -10.26 20.91
C THR A 346 0.76 -11.28 19.93
N SER A 347 0.51 -11.09 18.64
CA SER A 347 1.10 -11.85 17.55
C SER A 347 2.41 -11.17 17.20
N ASP A 348 3.50 -11.94 17.18
CA ASP A 348 4.83 -11.44 16.82
C ASP A 348 4.77 -10.57 15.55
N LYS A 349 3.93 -10.92 14.57
CA LYS A 349 3.72 -10.15 13.32
C LYS A 349 3.28 -8.70 13.54
N GLU A 350 2.42 -8.41 14.51
CA GLU A 350 1.98 -7.05 14.81
C GLU A 350 3.12 -6.21 15.38
N ALA A 351 3.88 -6.77 16.33
CA ALA A 351 5.05 -6.10 16.87
C ALA A 351 6.07 -5.77 15.77
N LEU A 352 6.32 -6.71 14.85
CA LEU A 352 7.23 -6.48 13.71
C LEU A 352 6.71 -5.41 12.75
N PHE A 353 5.40 -5.38 12.52
CA PHE A 353 4.79 -4.35 11.68
C PHE A 353 4.89 -2.96 12.34
N GLN A 354 4.72 -2.86 13.66
CA GLN A 354 4.95 -1.62 14.39
C GLN A 354 6.40 -1.16 14.30
N VAL A 355 7.38 -2.09 14.38
CA VAL A 355 8.80 -1.76 14.15
C VAL A 355 9.01 -1.18 12.74
N PHE A 356 8.39 -1.77 11.71
CA PHE A 356 8.43 -1.25 10.35
C PHE A 356 7.87 0.19 10.27
N LEU A 357 6.70 0.43 10.84
CA LEU A 357 6.06 1.76 10.84
C LEU A 357 6.89 2.80 11.57
N GLN A 358 7.42 2.46 12.75
CA GLN A 358 8.28 3.33 13.54
C GLN A 358 9.58 3.64 12.79
N LEU A 359 10.23 2.64 12.18
CA LEU A 359 11.41 2.87 11.35
C LEU A 359 11.08 3.78 10.15
N SER A 360 9.97 3.55 9.47
CA SER A 360 9.53 4.39 8.34
C SER A 360 9.34 5.84 8.78
N ASP A 361 8.65 6.08 9.90
CA ASP A 361 8.41 7.44 10.43
C ASP A 361 9.70 8.11 10.91
N GLN A 362 10.59 7.38 11.58
CA GLN A 362 11.86 7.95 12.05
C GLN A 362 12.82 8.28 10.89
N LEU A 363 12.82 7.45 9.84
CA LEU A 363 13.69 7.67 8.68
C LEU A 363 13.16 8.74 7.74
N TYR A 364 11.85 8.77 7.50
CA TYR A 364 11.22 9.54 6.42
C TYR A 364 10.11 10.50 6.86
N GLY A 365 9.55 10.30 8.05
CA GLY A 365 8.47 11.10 8.61
C GLY A 365 9.01 12.08 9.66
N GLY A 366 8.46 12.02 10.87
CA GLY A 366 8.77 12.98 11.94
C GLY A 366 10.23 13.01 12.40
N GLY A 367 10.97 11.90 12.25
CA GLY A 367 12.37 11.82 12.68
C GLY A 367 13.37 12.43 11.69
N GLN A 368 12.98 12.59 10.41
CA GLN A 368 13.77 13.21 9.34
C GLN A 368 15.26 12.78 9.26
N ILE A 369 15.63 11.55 9.66
CA ILE A 369 17.05 11.13 9.61
C ILE A 369 17.61 11.20 8.18
N PHE A 370 16.79 10.83 7.19
CA PHE A 370 17.18 10.92 5.79
C PHE A 370 17.46 12.37 5.35
N GLU A 371 16.60 13.32 5.72
CA GLU A 371 16.73 14.73 5.32
C GLU A 371 17.81 15.47 6.12
N SER A 372 17.91 15.19 7.42
CA SER A 372 18.92 15.75 8.32
C SER A 372 20.31 15.13 8.18
N SER A 373 20.45 14.07 7.36
CA SER A 373 21.68 13.26 7.25
C SER A 373 22.15 12.70 8.61
N GLY A 374 21.22 12.43 9.53
CA GLY A 374 21.49 11.87 10.84
C GLY A 374 22.17 10.51 10.78
N CYS A 375 22.88 10.13 11.84
CA CYS A 375 23.49 8.82 11.96
C CYS A 375 22.43 7.78 12.40
N PRO A 376 22.20 6.68 11.66
CA PRO A 376 21.21 5.66 12.03
C PRO A 376 21.62 4.86 13.29
N PHE A 377 22.89 4.96 13.72
CA PHE A 377 23.42 4.27 14.90
C PHE A 377 23.22 5.04 16.21
N VAL A 378 22.45 6.12 16.21
CA VAL A 378 22.18 6.94 17.40
C VAL A 378 20.67 7.07 17.61
N GLY A 379 20.25 7.12 18.87
CA GLY A 379 18.86 7.39 19.27
C GLY A 379 17.90 6.22 19.02
N GLU A 380 16.65 6.55 18.73
CA GLU A 380 15.55 5.59 18.60
C GLU A 380 15.75 4.61 17.44
N VAL A 381 16.32 5.06 16.32
CA VAL A 381 16.58 4.19 15.15
C VAL A 381 17.57 3.08 15.47
N ALA A 382 18.60 3.35 16.27
CA ALA A 382 19.53 2.31 16.72
C ALA A 382 18.81 1.23 17.56
N THR A 383 17.90 1.64 18.43
CA THR A 383 17.11 0.70 19.25
C THR A 383 16.16 -0.15 18.42
N LEU A 384 15.53 0.45 17.40
CA LEU A 384 14.67 -0.26 16.45
C LEU A 384 15.45 -1.22 15.56
N MET A 385 16.69 -0.88 15.19
CA MET A 385 17.60 -1.78 14.48
C MET A 385 17.97 -3.00 15.33
N ASP A 386 18.28 -2.81 16.61
CA ASP A 386 18.59 -3.91 17.53
C ASP A 386 17.37 -4.84 17.72
N LEU A 387 16.17 -4.26 17.79
CA LEU A 387 14.92 -5.03 17.86
C LEU A 387 14.66 -5.82 16.58
N ALA A 388 14.82 -5.21 15.40
CA ALA A 388 14.70 -5.90 14.12
C ALA A 388 15.72 -7.04 13.97
N GLU A 389 16.94 -6.87 14.51
CA GLU A 389 17.98 -7.88 14.52
C GLU A 389 17.65 -9.07 15.45
N SER A 390 17.05 -8.81 16.61
CA SER A 390 16.67 -9.86 17.57
C SER A 390 15.67 -10.87 17.02
N VAL A 391 14.81 -10.45 16.10
CA VAL A 391 13.79 -11.30 15.49
C VAL A 391 14.36 -12.08 14.30
N GLY A 392 15.42 -11.55 13.69
CA GLY A 392 16.09 -12.14 12.54
C GLY A 392 15.26 -12.10 11.26
N ASN A 393 15.79 -12.75 10.22
CA ASN A 393 15.28 -12.67 8.85
C ASN A 393 14.08 -13.60 8.58
N GLN A 394 13.25 -13.91 9.57
CA GLN A 394 12.18 -14.89 9.45
C GLN A 394 10.95 -14.36 8.71
N HIS A 395 10.66 -13.07 8.81
CA HIS A 395 9.45 -12.44 8.26
C HIS A 395 9.76 -11.47 7.12
N ALA A 396 8.89 -11.43 6.10
CA ALA A 396 9.05 -10.53 4.96
C ALA A 396 9.09 -9.05 5.39
N ILE A 397 8.28 -8.67 6.39
CA ILE A 397 8.22 -7.30 6.93
C ILE A 397 9.57 -6.87 7.49
N ILE A 398 10.32 -7.75 8.16
CA ILE A 398 11.66 -7.40 8.66
C ILE A 398 12.65 -7.19 7.52
N LEU A 399 12.57 -7.99 6.46
CA LEU A 399 13.37 -7.77 5.26
C LEU A 399 13.03 -6.41 4.63
N GLU A 400 11.75 -6.06 4.54
CA GLU A 400 11.29 -4.74 4.08
C GLU A 400 11.79 -3.60 4.98
N SER A 401 11.79 -3.78 6.31
CA SER A 401 12.34 -2.83 7.27
C SER A 401 13.81 -2.53 7.03
N TRP A 402 14.62 -3.55 6.70
CA TRP A 402 16.02 -3.33 6.36
C TRP A 402 16.16 -2.54 5.06
N LEU A 403 15.31 -2.77 4.07
CA LEU A 403 15.34 -2.04 2.80
C LEU A 403 14.99 -0.55 2.95
N LEU A 404 14.28 -0.14 4.01
CA LEU A 404 14.09 1.27 4.36
C LEU A 404 15.42 2.00 4.57
N PHE A 405 16.52 1.32 4.90
CA PHE A 405 17.82 1.96 5.10
C PHE A 405 18.60 2.21 3.82
N LEU A 406 18.15 1.76 2.64
CA LEU A 406 18.89 1.94 1.40
C LEU A 406 19.23 3.42 1.12
N PRO A 407 18.30 4.39 1.19
CA PRO A 407 18.61 5.78 0.91
C PRO A 407 19.59 6.39 1.93
N VAL A 408 19.48 5.99 3.20
CA VAL A 408 20.46 6.36 4.24
C VAL A 408 21.83 5.79 3.90
N CYS A 409 21.91 4.54 3.42
CA CYS A 409 23.18 3.90 3.06
C CYS A 409 23.91 4.59 1.90
N VAL A 410 23.16 5.20 0.98
CA VAL A 410 23.68 5.95 -0.17
C VAL A 410 24.10 7.37 0.22
N ASN A 411 23.28 8.08 1.00
CA ASN A 411 23.44 9.51 1.23
C ASN A 411 24.21 9.88 2.51
N HIS A 412 24.26 8.97 3.50
CA HIS A 412 24.92 9.26 4.77
C HIS A 412 26.44 9.44 4.59
N LYS A 413 26.93 10.62 4.97
CA LYS A 413 28.36 10.93 5.05
C LYS A 413 28.93 10.31 6.33
N GLN A 414 30.12 9.71 6.25
CA GLN A 414 30.77 9.10 7.41
C GLN A 414 30.86 10.09 8.58
N CYS A 415 30.44 9.65 9.77
CA CYS A 415 30.50 10.41 11.00
C CYS A 415 31.21 9.61 12.10
N ILE A 416 31.54 10.26 13.21
CA ILE A 416 32.28 9.64 14.32
C ILE A 416 31.61 8.37 14.86
N HIS A 417 30.27 8.36 14.91
CA HIS A 417 29.49 7.22 15.43
C HIS A 417 29.47 6.02 14.48
N CYS A 418 29.54 6.24 13.17
CA CYS A 418 29.50 5.14 12.19
C CYS A 418 30.89 4.74 11.66
N PHE A 419 31.92 5.53 12.00
CA PHE A 419 33.32 5.34 11.60
C PHE A 419 34.14 4.61 12.67
N GLN A 420 33.78 4.72 13.95
CA GLN A 420 34.59 4.22 15.06
C GLN A 420 34.67 2.70 15.21
N GLU A 421 33.88 1.91 14.47
CA GLU A 421 33.89 0.45 14.63
C GLU A 421 34.52 -0.22 13.40
N ALA A 422 35.80 -0.57 13.56
CA ALA A 422 36.54 -1.39 12.61
C ALA A 422 35.89 -2.78 12.48
N ASP A 423 35.98 -3.30 11.25
CA ASP A 423 35.72 -4.62 10.64
C ASP A 423 35.65 -5.93 11.50
N GLU A 424 35.37 -5.90 12.79
CA GLU A 424 35.11 -7.09 13.59
C GLU A 424 33.72 -7.67 13.30
N HIS A 425 33.63 -9.00 13.28
CA HIS A 425 32.40 -9.72 12.98
C HIS A 425 31.39 -9.50 14.12
N GLY A 426 30.41 -8.63 13.90
CA GLY A 426 29.35 -8.32 14.88
C GLY A 426 29.22 -6.84 15.26
N THR A 427 30.02 -5.94 14.66
CA THR A 427 30.02 -4.52 15.02
C THR A 427 28.97 -3.69 14.26
N LYS A 428 28.52 -2.60 14.90
CA LYS A 428 27.55 -1.62 14.40
C LYS A 428 28.29 -0.62 13.51
N GLY A 429 28.02 -0.65 12.20
CA GLY A 429 28.64 0.29 11.28
C GLY A 429 28.03 0.27 9.88
N MET A 430 28.31 1.29 9.07
CA MET A 430 27.69 1.44 7.74
C MET A 430 27.97 0.24 6.83
N ARG A 431 29.14 -0.40 6.94
CA ARG A 431 29.47 -1.61 6.18
C ARG A 431 28.64 -2.82 6.59
N SER A 432 28.31 -2.94 7.88
CA SER A 432 27.43 -3.97 8.42
C SER A 432 25.98 -3.72 7.96
N LEU A 433 25.51 -2.47 8.08
CA LEU A 433 24.17 -2.08 7.62
C LEU A 433 23.98 -2.32 6.12
N ARG A 434 24.94 -1.92 5.27
CA ARG A 434 24.90 -2.21 3.82
C ARG A 434 24.80 -3.70 3.53
N ARG A 435 25.56 -4.54 4.24
CA ARG A 435 25.48 -6.00 4.10
C ARG A 435 24.09 -6.53 4.48
N LYS A 436 23.50 -6.03 5.57
CA LYS A 436 22.14 -6.38 5.99
C LYS A 436 21.09 -5.97 4.95
N VAL A 437 21.19 -4.77 4.39
CA VAL A 437 20.30 -4.30 3.31
C VAL A 437 20.36 -5.24 2.10
N ILE A 438 21.57 -5.62 1.67
CA ILE A 438 21.76 -6.51 0.51
C ILE A 438 21.26 -7.92 0.79
N ASP A 439 21.61 -8.49 1.96
CA ASP A 439 21.14 -9.81 2.37
C ASP A 439 19.61 -9.85 2.46
N ALA A 440 19.01 -8.80 3.03
CA ALA A 440 17.56 -8.66 3.09
C ALA A 440 16.93 -8.58 1.69
N ALA A 441 17.53 -7.83 0.76
CA ALA A 441 17.06 -7.74 -0.63
C ALA A 441 17.08 -9.11 -1.33
N SER A 442 18.20 -9.83 -1.26
CA SER A 442 18.37 -11.16 -1.86
C SER A 442 17.38 -12.17 -1.28
N GLN A 443 17.21 -12.17 0.05
CA GLN A 443 16.24 -13.07 0.70
C GLN A 443 14.78 -12.71 0.37
N LEU A 444 14.45 -11.42 0.27
CA LEU A 444 13.09 -10.99 -0.07
C LEU A 444 12.74 -11.39 -1.51
N ILE A 445 13.63 -11.16 -2.49
CA ILE A 445 13.44 -11.63 -3.87
C ILE A 445 13.27 -13.16 -3.90
N LEU A 446 14.13 -13.90 -3.20
CA LEU A 446 14.05 -15.35 -3.17
C LEU A 446 12.71 -15.84 -2.62
N ARG A 447 12.20 -15.21 -1.55
CA ARG A 447 10.90 -15.54 -0.95
C ARG A 447 9.74 -15.21 -1.89
N VAL A 448 9.75 -14.02 -2.50
CA VAL A 448 8.72 -13.61 -3.47
C VAL A 448 8.72 -14.52 -4.69
N HIS A 449 9.90 -14.85 -5.22
CA HIS A 449 10.03 -15.77 -6.35
C HIS A 449 9.50 -17.17 -6.01
N ARG A 450 9.82 -17.69 -4.80
CA ARG A 450 9.27 -18.97 -4.32
C ARG A 450 7.75 -18.91 -4.22
N ALA A 451 7.18 -17.88 -3.60
CA ALA A 451 5.73 -17.73 -3.48
C ALA A 451 5.05 -17.62 -4.86
N ALA A 452 5.65 -16.88 -5.80
CA ALA A 452 5.11 -16.72 -7.15
C ALA A 452 5.15 -18.01 -7.99
N THR A 453 6.18 -18.84 -7.80
CA THR A 453 6.37 -20.09 -8.56
C THR A 453 5.74 -21.31 -7.88
N ALA A 454 5.59 -21.28 -6.56
CA ALA A 454 4.95 -22.32 -5.77
C ALA A 454 3.51 -22.55 -6.24
N LYS A 455 3.09 -23.81 -6.18
CA LYS A 455 1.74 -24.18 -6.59
C LYS A 455 0.73 -23.74 -5.53
N ASP A 456 1.08 -23.82 -4.26
CA ASP A 456 0.12 -23.66 -3.15
C ASP A 456 0.30 -22.37 -2.36
N ASP A 457 1.05 -21.40 -2.90
CA ASP A 457 1.19 -20.09 -2.27
C ASP A 457 0.43 -19.03 -3.08
N PHE A 458 -0.13 -18.06 -2.37
CA PHE A 458 -0.70 -16.85 -2.95
C PHE A 458 0.15 -15.64 -2.59
N ILE A 459 0.41 -14.80 -3.59
CA ILE A 459 0.95 -13.46 -3.40
C ILE A 459 0.23 -12.51 -4.35
N PRO A 460 -0.33 -11.39 -3.84
CA PRO A 460 -0.95 -10.38 -4.69
C PRO A 460 0.06 -9.84 -5.72
N PRO A 461 -0.31 -9.66 -7.01
CA PRO A 461 0.60 -9.14 -8.05
C PRO A 461 1.23 -7.80 -7.69
N ILE A 462 0.47 -6.93 -7.02
CA ILE A 462 0.96 -5.62 -6.60
C ILE A 462 2.05 -5.73 -5.52
N LEU A 463 1.87 -6.66 -4.58
CA LEU A 463 2.82 -6.91 -3.50
C LEU A 463 4.08 -7.61 -4.02
N ALA A 464 3.91 -8.61 -4.89
CA ALA A 464 5.01 -9.29 -5.56
C ALA A 464 5.85 -8.32 -6.38
N SER A 465 5.20 -7.47 -7.19
CA SER A 465 5.87 -6.48 -8.03
C SER A 465 6.61 -5.43 -7.19
N SER A 466 5.97 -4.94 -6.12
CA SER A 466 6.58 -3.96 -5.21
C SER A 466 7.82 -4.50 -4.51
N ARG A 467 7.71 -5.68 -3.88
CA ARG A 467 8.83 -6.33 -3.19
C ARG A 467 9.97 -6.68 -4.14
N ALA A 468 9.65 -7.18 -5.33
CA ALA A 468 10.64 -7.51 -6.35
C ALA A 468 11.39 -6.24 -6.81
N LEU A 469 10.66 -5.17 -7.16
CA LEU A 469 11.26 -3.93 -7.64
C LEU A 469 12.15 -3.29 -6.58
N VAL A 470 11.65 -3.12 -5.35
CA VAL A 470 12.42 -2.51 -4.24
C VAL A 470 13.71 -3.29 -3.96
N SER A 471 13.61 -4.62 -3.91
CA SER A 471 14.78 -5.46 -3.65
C SER A 471 15.77 -5.45 -4.82
N GLY A 472 15.26 -5.49 -6.05
CA GLY A 472 16.08 -5.39 -7.26
C GLY A 472 16.84 -4.06 -7.29
N CYS A 473 16.14 -2.95 -7.02
CA CYS A 473 16.71 -1.62 -6.89
C CYS A 473 17.82 -1.55 -5.83
N ALA A 474 17.61 -2.17 -4.66
CA ALA A 474 18.62 -2.24 -3.61
C ALA A 474 19.90 -2.98 -4.06
N ILE A 475 19.76 -4.11 -4.76
CA ILE A 475 20.90 -4.87 -5.32
C ILE A 475 21.61 -4.05 -6.40
N VAL A 476 20.88 -3.45 -7.34
CA VAL A 476 21.46 -2.62 -8.42
C VAL A 476 22.23 -1.44 -7.85
N THR A 477 21.63 -0.70 -6.90
CA THR A 477 22.31 0.39 -6.19
C THR A 477 23.59 -0.07 -5.52
N SER A 478 23.57 -1.26 -4.91
CA SER A 478 24.73 -1.82 -4.22
C SER A 478 25.85 -2.22 -5.18
N ILE A 479 25.53 -2.68 -6.40
CA ILE A 479 26.51 -2.96 -7.46
C ILE A 479 27.11 -1.64 -7.96
N SER A 480 26.28 -0.65 -8.31
CA SER A 480 26.73 0.66 -8.80
C SER A 480 27.61 1.40 -7.79
N LYS A 481 27.25 1.37 -6.49
CA LYS A 481 28.08 1.93 -5.41
C LYS A 481 29.27 1.04 -5.00
N ARG A 482 29.54 -0.06 -5.71
CA ARG A 482 30.64 -1.01 -5.48
C ARG A 482 30.67 -1.61 -4.07
N TRP A 483 29.50 -1.81 -3.45
CA TRP A 483 29.40 -2.51 -2.16
C TRP A 483 29.56 -4.03 -2.32
N ILE A 484 29.17 -4.54 -3.50
CA ILE A 484 29.22 -5.95 -3.89
C ILE A 484 29.66 -6.07 -5.35
N SER A 485 30.13 -7.26 -5.74
CA SER A 485 30.39 -7.61 -7.14
C SER A 485 29.11 -8.11 -7.81
N SER A 486 28.87 -7.68 -9.05
CA SER A 486 27.70 -8.06 -9.86
C SER A 486 27.57 -9.57 -10.05
N GLN A 487 28.70 -10.29 -10.11
CA GLN A 487 28.75 -11.73 -10.37
C GLN A 487 27.99 -12.57 -9.31
N PHE A 488 27.92 -12.10 -8.07
CA PHE A 488 27.26 -12.85 -6.99
C PHE A 488 25.74 -12.74 -7.01
N HIS A 489 25.19 -11.71 -7.66
CA HIS A 489 23.76 -11.38 -7.59
C HIS A 489 23.03 -11.39 -8.94
N THR A 490 23.67 -11.81 -10.03
CA THR A 490 23.01 -11.99 -11.34
C THR A 490 21.76 -12.89 -11.24
N LYS A 491 21.81 -13.94 -10.41
CA LYS A 491 20.65 -14.82 -10.18
C LYS A 491 19.49 -14.09 -9.50
N ASP A 492 19.75 -13.12 -8.64
CA ASP A 492 18.71 -12.36 -7.94
C ASP A 492 18.09 -11.31 -8.86
N LEU A 493 18.90 -10.66 -9.70
CA LEU A 493 18.41 -9.75 -10.74
C LEU A 493 17.51 -10.47 -11.75
N ASN A 494 17.90 -11.68 -12.18
CA ASN A 494 17.07 -12.49 -13.08
C ASN A 494 15.73 -12.86 -12.43
N LYS A 495 15.72 -13.31 -11.16
CA LYS A 495 14.46 -13.58 -10.43
C LYS A 495 13.59 -12.33 -10.33
N CYS A 496 14.17 -11.15 -10.11
CA CYS A 496 13.43 -9.88 -10.09
C CYS A 496 12.74 -9.64 -11.45
N THR A 497 13.48 -9.77 -12.55
CA THR A 497 12.94 -9.67 -13.91
C THR A 497 11.82 -10.68 -14.17
N ASP A 498 12.00 -11.93 -13.74
CA ASP A 498 11.02 -12.99 -13.91
C ASP A 498 9.71 -12.67 -13.16
N ILE A 499 9.80 -12.22 -11.90
CA ILE A 499 8.62 -11.81 -11.10
C ILE A 499 7.90 -10.64 -11.77
N LEU A 500 8.62 -9.58 -12.13
CA LEU A 500 8.03 -8.39 -12.72
C LEU A 500 7.39 -8.68 -14.08
N SER A 501 8.02 -9.52 -14.90
CA SER A 501 7.48 -9.93 -16.21
C SER A 501 6.22 -10.80 -16.06
N MET A 502 6.21 -11.70 -15.07
CA MET A 502 5.07 -12.57 -14.77
C MET A 502 3.85 -11.78 -14.27
N PHE A 503 4.03 -10.80 -13.39
CA PHE A 503 2.91 -10.06 -12.79
C PHE A 503 2.48 -8.79 -13.54
N ALA A 504 3.32 -8.27 -14.45
CA ALA A 504 3.00 -7.08 -15.25
C ALA A 504 1.60 -7.08 -15.91
N PRO A 505 1.12 -8.16 -16.55
CA PRO A 505 -0.17 -8.16 -17.26
C PRO A 505 -1.40 -8.33 -16.36
N HIS A 506 -1.22 -8.52 -15.05
CA HIS A 506 -2.30 -8.81 -14.10
C HIS A 506 -2.82 -7.58 -13.37
N TRP A 507 -2.20 -6.40 -13.58
CA TRP A 507 -2.68 -5.16 -12.99
C TRP A 507 -2.18 -3.91 -13.74
N PRO A 508 -2.93 -2.79 -13.72
CA PRO A 508 -2.62 -1.61 -14.55
C PRO A 508 -1.21 -1.02 -14.33
N GLY A 509 -0.72 -0.96 -13.10
CA GLY A 509 0.61 -0.42 -12.80
C GLY A 509 1.76 -1.41 -13.03
N GLY A 510 1.47 -2.68 -13.33
CA GLY A 510 2.50 -3.73 -13.47
C GLY A 510 3.48 -3.46 -14.61
N HIS A 511 2.98 -2.99 -15.75
CA HIS A 511 3.83 -2.60 -16.88
C HIS A 511 4.75 -1.41 -16.55
N ARG A 512 4.30 -0.46 -15.72
CA ARG A 512 5.14 0.67 -15.26
C ARG A 512 6.29 0.17 -14.39
N TYR A 513 6.02 -0.74 -13.45
CA TYR A 513 7.06 -1.38 -12.63
C TYR A 513 8.10 -2.09 -13.51
N LEU A 514 7.65 -2.86 -14.50
CA LEU A 514 8.54 -3.57 -15.41
C LEU A 514 9.37 -2.63 -16.30
N GLN A 515 8.77 -1.55 -16.80
CA GLN A 515 9.47 -0.56 -17.62
C GLN A 515 10.55 0.17 -16.83
N VAL A 516 10.22 0.63 -15.62
CA VAL A 516 11.19 1.23 -14.69
C VAL A 516 12.34 0.27 -14.43
N TRP A 517 12.02 -1.00 -14.14
CA TRP A 517 13.05 -2.02 -13.92
C TRP A 517 13.96 -2.24 -15.12
N ARG A 518 13.41 -2.35 -16.34
CA ARG A 518 14.20 -2.48 -17.56
C ARG A 518 15.16 -1.30 -17.75
N THR A 519 14.67 -0.09 -17.53
CA THR A 519 15.49 1.13 -17.59
C THR A 519 16.66 1.07 -16.58
N ILE A 520 16.39 0.63 -15.35
CA ILE A 520 17.42 0.48 -14.31
C ILE A 520 18.48 -0.56 -14.70
N VAL A 521 18.07 -1.71 -15.22
CA VAL A 521 18.98 -2.78 -15.64
C VAL A 521 19.83 -2.33 -16.84
N GLU A 522 19.22 -1.67 -17.82
CA GLU A 522 19.95 -1.08 -18.96
C GLU A 522 21.02 -0.10 -18.48
N LEU A 523 20.68 0.82 -17.58
CA LEU A 523 21.64 1.78 -17.01
C LEU A 523 22.81 1.09 -16.26
N LEU A 524 22.57 -0.05 -15.63
CA LEU A 524 23.63 -0.83 -14.98
C LEU A 524 24.57 -1.48 -16.00
N ASP A 525 24.03 -2.01 -17.10
CA ASP A 525 24.82 -2.65 -18.18
C ASP A 525 25.64 -1.62 -18.99
N PHE A 526 25.23 -0.34 -18.99
CA PHE A 526 25.96 0.77 -19.60
C PHE A 526 27.16 1.28 -18.77
N GLU A 527 27.55 0.61 -17.68
CA GLU A 527 28.87 0.80 -17.04
C GLU A 527 30.00 -0.16 -17.55
N PRO A 528 30.22 -0.41 -18.86
CA PRO A 528 31.46 -1.07 -19.28
C PRO A 528 32.59 -0.03 -19.36
N ALA A 529 33.65 -0.27 -18.59
CA ALA A 529 35.01 0.19 -18.89
C ALA A 529 35.30 1.71 -18.87
N GLN A 530 34.95 2.42 -17.78
CA GLN A 530 35.70 3.63 -17.38
C GLN A 530 36.51 3.36 -16.11
N MET A 531 37.58 2.59 -16.25
CA MET A 531 38.77 2.56 -15.37
C MET A 531 39.74 1.50 -15.93
N THR A 532 40.44 1.87 -17.00
CA THR A 532 41.84 1.43 -17.23
C THR A 532 42.76 2.50 -16.70
#